data_AF-A0A969HWA1-F1
#
_entry.id   AF-A0A969HWA1-F1
#
_cell.length_a   1.000
_cell.length_b   1.000
_cell.length_c   1.000
_cell.angle_alpha   90.00
_cell.angle_beta   90.00
_cell.angle_gamma   90.00
#
_symmetry.space_group_name_H-M   'P 1'
#
loop_
_entity.id
_entity.type
_entity.pdbx_description
1 polymer ?
#
loop_
_entity_poly.entity_id
_entity_poly.type
_entity_poly.pdbx_seq_one_letter_code
_entity_poly.pdbx_strand_id
1 'polypeptide(L)'
;MNADNIRRCREAGARAMSLSVDGSNAQIHDDFRRVPGVFDRTIEGWKAAREIGMKVQINTTVTRYNLYDIPNIFKLAYDIGAMTWALFFLVPTGRAMQEDEIPPEDFESVMNFLYDASKYISAKRLKAITTSVLLCNVRH
;
A
#
# COMPACT_ATOMS: atom_id res chain seq x y z
N MET A 1 4.43 0.25 -13.53
CA MET A 1 5.82 -0.23 -13.69
C MET A 1 5.73 -1.54 -14.49
N ASN A 2 6.49 -1.71 -15.57
CA ASN A 2 6.54 -2.98 -16.31
C ASN A 2 7.69 -3.86 -15.78
N ALA A 3 7.69 -5.15 -16.13
CA ALA A 3 8.66 -6.13 -15.61
C ALA A 3 10.13 -5.75 -15.87
N ASP A 4 10.42 -5.10 -17.01
CA ASP A 4 11.78 -4.66 -17.36
C ASP A 4 12.32 -3.62 -16.38
N ASN A 5 11.49 -2.65 -15.98
CA ASN A 5 11.91 -1.67 -14.99
C ASN A 5 12.14 -2.30 -13.61
N ILE A 6 11.34 -3.30 -13.23
CA ILE A 6 11.50 -4.04 -11.97
C ILE A 6 12.82 -4.83 -11.98
N ARG A 7 13.17 -5.49 -13.09
CA ARG A 7 14.47 -6.16 -13.27
C ARG A 7 15.64 -5.18 -13.16
N ARG A 8 15.57 -4.04 -13.84
CA ARG A 8 16.61 -3.00 -13.76
C ARG A 8 16.81 -2.48 -12.33
N CYS A 9 15.71 -2.28 -11.59
CA CYS A 9 15.78 -1.93 -10.17
C CYS A 9 16.51 -3.02 -9.35
N ARG A 10 16.20 -4.29 -9.60
CA ARG A 10 16.86 -5.42 -8.93
C ARG A 10 18.35 -5.48 -9.23
N GLU A 11 18.73 -5.33 -10.50
CA GLU A 11 20.13 -5.28 -10.95
C GLU A 11 20.89 -4.10 -10.33
N ALA A 12 20.23 -2.96 -10.14
CA ALA A 12 20.76 -1.80 -9.44
C ALA A 12 20.87 -1.97 -7.92
N GLY A 13 20.64 -3.18 -7.38
CA GLY A 13 20.84 -3.51 -5.97
C GLY A 13 19.59 -3.43 -5.10
N ALA A 14 18.43 -3.13 -5.67
CA ALA A 14 17.18 -3.11 -4.91
C ALA A 14 16.84 -4.48 -4.34
N ARG A 15 16.43 -4.51 -3.08
CA ARG A 15 16.04 -5.76 -2.39
C ARG A 15 14.54 -5.84 -2.09
N ALA A 16 13.87 -4.69 -2.10
CA ALA A 16 12.45 -4.61 -1.85
C ALA A 16 11.81 -3.55 -2.75
N MET A 17 10.53 -3.77 -3.04
CA MET A 17 9.66 -2.85 -3.73
C MET A 17 8.48 -2.50 -2.82
N SER A 18 8.00 -1.28 -2.92
CA SER A 18 6.77 -0.87 -2.25
C SER A 18 5.68 -0.63 -3.29
N LEU A 19 4.49 -1.17 -3.04
CA LEU A 19 3.30 -0.98 -3.85
C LEU A 19 2.21 -0.35 -3.01
N SER A 20 1.36 0.42 -3.67
CA SER A 20 0.23 1.09 -3.07
C SER A 20 -1.05 0.30 -3.34
N VAL A 21 -1.80 -0.04 -2.30
CA VAL A 21 -3.09 -0.71 -2.36
C VAL A 21 -4.04 -0.03 -1.38
N ASP A 22 -4.94 0.80 -1.90
CA ASP A 22 -5.92 1.57 -1.11
C ASP A 22 -7.36 1.08 -1.26
N GLY A 23 -7.55 -0.04 -1.94
CA GLY A 23 -8.81 -0.74 -2.11
C GLY A 23 -8.54 -2.23 -2.32
N SER A 24 -9.42 -3.09 -1.82
CA SER A 24 -9.29 -4.55 -1.84
C SER A 24 -9.56 -5.18 -3.20
N ASN A 25 -10.12 -4.42 -4.13
CA ASN A 25 -10.44 -4.82 -5.49
C ASN A 25 -10.27 -3.64 -6.47
N ALA A 26 -10.36 -3.96 -7.76
CA ALA A 26 -10.17 -2.99 -8.85
C ALA A 26 -11.11 -1.79 -8.75
N GLN A 27 -12.40 -2.00 -8.45
CA GLN A 27 -13.36 -0.90 -8.36
C GLN A 27 -12.93 0.11 -7.29
N ILE A 28 -12.72 -0.34 -6.05
CA ILE A 28 -12.39 0.55 -4.93
C ILE A 28 -11.02 1.21 -5.15
N HIS A 29 -10.03 0.44 -5.58
CA HIS A 29 -8.67 0.92 -5.72
C HIS A 29 -8.51 1.91 -6.88
N ASP A 30 -9.09 1.60 -8.05
CA ASP A 30 -8.99 2.46 -9.23
C ASP A 30 -9.77 3.76 -9.03
N ASP A 31 -10.93 3.70 -8.37
CA ASP A 31 -11.71 4.89 -7.99
C ASP A 31 -10.93 5.78 -7.02
N PHE A 32 -10.33 5.18 -5.98
CA PHE A 32 -9.49 5.91 -5.02
C PHE A 32 -8.31 6.60 -5.73
N ARG A 33 -7.62 5.88 -6.61
CA ARG A 33 -6.45 6.38 -7.32
C ARG A 33 -6.81 7.34 -8.47
N ARG A 34 -8.05 7.29 -8.95
CA ARG A 34 -8.54 7.93 -10.17
C ARG A 34 -7.74 7.50 -11.41
N VAL A 35 -7.41 6.21 -11.48
CA VAL A 35 -6.63 5.64 -12.59
C VAL A 35 -7.18 4.25 -12.94
N PRO A 36 -7.94 4.10 -14.04
CA PRO A 36 -8.45 2.81 -14.47
C PRO A 36 -7.34 1.77 -14.73
N GLY A 37 -7.61 0.53 -14.32
CA GLY A 37 -6.75 -0.64 -14.43
C GLY A 37 -5.49 -0.58 -13.55
N VAL A 38 -5.43 0.32 -12.56
CA VAL A 38 -4.20 0.47 -11.75
C VAL A 38 -4.05 -0.62 -10.71
N PHE A 39 -5.17 -1.19 -10.23
CA PHE A 39 -5.16 -2.37 -9.37
C PHE A 39 -4.50 -3.56 -10.06
N ASP A 40 -4.95 -3.92 -11.27
CA ASP A 40 -4.41 -5.06 -12.02
C ASP A 40 -2.91 -4.87 -12.31
N ARG A 41 -2.51 -3.67 -12.75
CA ARG A 41 -1.09 -3.32 -12.93
C ARG A 41 -0.28 -3.42 -11.64
N THR A 42 -0.89 -3.16 -10.48
CA THR A 42 -0.24 -3.28 -9.17
C THR A 42 -0.04 -4.75 -8.81
N ILE A 43 -1.03 -5.61 -9.04
CA ILE A 43 -0.93 -7.05 -8.84
C ILE A 43 0.08 -7.69 -9.80
N GLU A 44 0.10 -7.28 -11.06
CA GLU A 44 1.13 -7.70 -12.03
C GLU A 44 2.54 -7.28 -11.58
N GLY A 45 2.69 -6.05 -11.08
CA GLY A 45 3.94 -5.58 -10.51
C GLY A 45 4.39 -6.43 -9.32
N TRP A 46 3.47 -6.80 -8.43
CA TRP A 46 3.76 -7.72 -7.32
C TRP A 46 4.24 -9.09 -7.83
N LYS A 47 3.56 -9.69 -8.81
CA LYS A 47 3.96 -10.98 -9.41
C LYS A 47 5.37 -10.92 -9.99
N ALA A 48 5.65 -9.92 -10.83
CA ALA A 48 6.95 -9.75 -11.46
C ALA A 48 8.09 -9.54 -10.44
N ALA A 49 7.84 -8.78 -9.37
CA ALA A 49 8.83 -8.60 -8.31
C ALA A 49 9.09 -9.90 -7.52
N ARG A 50 8.05 -10.70 -7.28
CA ARG A 50 8.16 -11.99 -6.60
C ARG A 50 8.95 -13.00 -7.44
N GLU A 51 8.73 -13.04 -8.75
CA GLU A 51 9.44 -13.93 -9.69
C GLU A 51 10.96 -13.73 -9.65
N ILE A 52 11.42 -12.50 -9.42
CA ILE A 52 12.86 -12.17 -9.33
C ILE A 52 13.40 -12.09 -7.88
N GLY A 53 12.62 -12.60 -6.92
CA GLY A 53 13.01 -12.71 -5.52
C GLY A 53 13.04 -11.39 -4.74
N MET A 54 12.38 -10.34 -5.22
CA MET A 54 12.23 -9.11 -4.44
C MET A 54 11.16 -9.27 -3.37
N LYS A 55 11.42 -8.67 -2.19
CA LYS A 55 10.39 -8.53 -1.15
C LYS A 55 9.44 -7.41 -1.53
N VAL A 56 8.16 -7.55 -1.19
CA VAL A 56 7.15 -6.51 -1.47
C VAL A 56 6.56 -6.00 -0.16
N GLN A 57 6.54 -4.68 0.00
CA GLN A 57 5.78 -3.97 1.02
C GLN A 57 4.52 -3.39 0.40
N ILE A 58 3.38 -3.52 1.08
CA ILE A 58 2.13 -2.88 0.70
C ILE A 58 1.89 -1.65 1.56
N ASN A 59 1.49 -0.56 0.93
CA ASN A 59 1.14 0.69 1.57
C ASN A 59 -0.33 1.01 1.30
N THR A 60 -1.03 1.48 2.33
CA THR A 60 -2.44 1.90 2.22
C THR A 60 -2.58 3.28 2.85
N THR A 61 -3.09 4.25 2.10
CA THR A 61 -3.51 5.54 2.66
C THR A 61 -4.90 5.39 3.26
N VAL A 62 -5.00 5.60 4.56
CA VAL A 62 -6.27 5.49 5.31
C VAL A 62 -7.06 6.78 5.15
N THR A 63 -8.29 6.65 4.65
CA THR A 63 -9.23 7.75 4.42
C THR A 63 -10.66 7.28 4.72
N ARG A 64 -11.62 8.20 4.73
CA ARG A 64 -13.04 7.81 4.86
C ARG A 64 -13.52 6.88 3.74
N TYR A 65 -12.96 6.98 2.53
CA TYR A 65 -13.40 6.20 1.37
C TYR A 65 -13.14 4.69 1.52
N ASN A 66 -12.04 4.33 2.19
CA ASN A 66 -11.61 2.93 2.31
C ASN A 66 -11.64 2.39 3.74
N LEU A 67 -12.10 3.19 4.70
CA LEU A 67 -12.11 2.84 6.12
C LEU A 67 -12.72 1.44 6.39
N TYR A 68 -13.90 1.18 5.82
CA TYR A 68 -14.59 -0.11 5.99
C TYR A 68 -13.99 -1.24 5.15
N ASP A 69 -13.11 -0.92 4.19
CA ASP A 69 -12.43 -1.88 3.34
C ASP A 69 -11.02 -2.25 3.87
N ILE A 70 -10.52 -1.55 4.89
CA ILE A 70 -9.22 -1.82 5.54
C ILE A 70 -9.02 -3.31 5.92
N PRO A 71 -10.01 -4.03 6.49
CA PRO A 71 -9.84 -5.46 6.78
C PRO A 71 -9.68 -6.33 5.53
N ASN A 72 -10.32 -5.97 4.42
CA ASN A 72 -10.18 -6.70 3.16
C ASN A 72 -8.83 -6.39 2.49
N ILE A 73 -8.36 -5.15 2.59
CA ILE A 73 -7.02 -4.75 2.13
C ILE A 73 -5.95 -5.50 2.93
N PHE A 74 -6.12 -5.63 4.24
CA PHE A 74 -5.26 -6.46 5.08
C PHE A 74 -5.25 -7.92 4.59
N LYS A 75 -6.44 -8.51 4.39
CA LYS A 75 -6.56 -9.87 3.90
C LYS A 75 -5.83 -10.05 2.56
N LEU A 76 -6.01 -9.11 1.63
CA LEU A 76 -5.29 -9.12 0.36
C LEU A 76 -3.77 -9.07 0.58
N ALA A 77 -3.27 -8.14 1.39
CA ALA A 77 -1.84 -8.02 1.70
C ALA A 77 -1.26 -9.30 2.34
N TYR A 78 -2.03 -9.95 3.21
CA TYR A 78 -1.68 -11.22 3.82
C TYR A 78 -1.65 -12.36 2.80
N ASP A 79 -2.71 -12.52 2.00
CA ASP A 79 -2.86 -13.60 1.01
C ASP A 79 -1.77 -13.53 -0.08
N ILE A 80 -1.38 -12.31 -0.49
CA ILE A 80 -0.27 -12.13 -1.47
C ILE A 80 1.12 -12.24 -0.83
N GLY A 81 1.21 -12.54 0.47
CA GLY A 81 2.47 -12.75 1.17
C GLY A 81 3.35 -11.49 1.22
N ALA A 82 2.75 -10.33 1.45
CA ALA A 82 3.51 -9.10 1.64
C ALA A 82 4.49 -9.24 2.83
N MET A 83 5.69 -8.69 2.69
CA MET A 83 6.68 -8.66 3.76
C MET A 83 6.24 -7.72 4.89
N THR A 84 5.62 -6.60 4.52
CA THR A 84 5.17 -5.57 5.44
C THR A 84 3.93 -4.90 4.87
N TRP A 85 2.98 -4.58 5.74
CA TRP A 85 1.84 -3.73 5.42
C TRP A 85 1.91 -2.43 6.24
N ALA A 86 1.91 -1.28 5.56
CA ALA A 86 2.05 0.02 6.20
C ALA A 86 0.81 0.88 5.97
N LEU A 87 0.20 1.34 7.06
CA LEU A 87 -0.88 2.31 7.03
C LEU A 87 -0.33 3.74 7.09
N PHE A 88 -0.72 4.55 6.12
CA PHE A 88 -0.42 5.96 6.04
C PHE A 88 -1.68 6.75 6.36
N PHE A 89 -1.70 7.42 7.51
CA PHE A 89 -2.81 8.32 7.82
C PHE A 89 -2.65 9.61 7.01
N LEU A 90 -3.76 10.01 6.38
CA LEU A 90 -3.81 11.15 5.48
C LEU A 90 -3.31 12.43 6.18
N VAL A 91 -2.53 13.21 5.43
CA VAL A 91 -2.24 14.62 5.73
C VAL A 91 -2.70 15.40 4.50
N PRO A 92 -3.81 16.15 4.56
CA PRO A 92 -4.43 16.82 3.44
C PRO A 92 -3.43 17.68 2.68
N THR A 93 -3.11 17.24 1.48
CA THR A 93 -2.21 17.93 0.54
C THR A 93 -2.64 17.58 -0.88
N GLY A 94 -2.50 18.52 -1.83
CA GLY A 94 -2.87 18.31 -3.22
C GLY A 94 -4.39 18.15 -3.41
N ARG A 95 -4.83 16.97 -3.88
CA ARG A 95 -6.26 16.69 -4.20
C ARG A 95 -7.07 16.21 -2.99
N ALA A 96 -6.40 15.86 -1.90
CA ALA A 96 -7.04 15.39 -0.68
C ALA A 96 -7.49 16.58 0.16
N MET A 97 -8.74 16.53 0.60
CA MET A 97 -9.35 17.55 1.43
C MET A 97 -9.36 17.08 2.89
N GLN A 98 -9.60 17.99 3.83
CA GLN A 98 -9.64 17.65 5.26
C GLN A 98 -10.79 16.67 5.56
N GLU A 99 -11.88 16.77 4.81
CA GLU A 99 -13.05 15.91 4.93
C GLU A 99 -12.77 14.45 4.54
N ASP A 100 -11.66 14.19 3.83
CA ASP A 100 -11.23 12.85 3.46
C ASP A 100 -10.49 12.14 4.61
N GLU A 101 -10.06 12.88 5.65
CA GLU A 101 -9.49 12.29 6.87
C GLU A 101 -10.55 11.51 7.63
N ILE A 102 -10.14 10.37 8.22
CA ILE A 102 -11.00 9.65 9.15
C ILE A 102 -11.20 10.49 10.42
N PRO A 103 -12.39 10.42 11.05
CA PRO A 103 -12.61 11.12 12.29
C PRO A 103 -11.81 10.47 13.44
N PRO A 104 -11.54 11.22 14.54
CA PRO A 104 -10.71 10.73 15.64
C PRO A 104 -11.17 9.41 16.28
N GLU A 105 -12.48 9.16 16.33
CA GLU A 105 -13.06 7.92 16.85
C GLU A 105 -12.68 6.70 16.01
N ASP A 106 -12.67 6.83 14.68
CA ASP A 106 -12.29 5.74 13.78
C ASP A 106 -10.77 5.51 13.80
N PHE A 107 -9.99 6.54 14.12
CA PHE A 107 -8.54 6.43 14.24
C PHE A 107 -8.13 5.38 15.27
N GLU A 108 -8.75 5.37 16.45
CA GLU A 108 -8.46 4.39 17.49
C GLU A 108 -8.86 2.98 17.06
N SER A 109 -10.01 2.82 16.42
CA SER A 109 -10.46 1.54 15.86
C SER A 109 -9.48 0.99 14.82
N VAL A 110 -8.99 1.83 13.90
CA VAL A 110 -7.97 1.44 12.90
C VAL A 110 -6.66 1.05 13.58
N MET A 111 -6.25 1.74 14.64
CA MET A 111 -5.04 1.41 15.38
C MET A 111 -5.13 0.09 16.15
N ASN A 112 -6.28 -0.18 16.79
CA ASN A 112 -6.55 -1.46 17.44
C ASN A 112 -6.54 -2.60 16.41
N PHE A 113 -7.19 -2.40 15.27
CA PHE A 113 -7.14 -3.37 14.18
C PHE A 113 -5.70 -3.58 13.66
N LEU A 114 -4.92 -2.51 13.49
CA LEU A 114 -3.53 -2.59 13.04
C LEU A 114 -2.66 -3.39 14.01
N TYR A 115 -2.90 -3.25 15.32
CA TYR A 115 -2.24 -4.04 16.35
C TYR A 115 -2.55 -5.53 16.20
N ASP A 116 -3.82 -5.90 15.99
CA ASP A 116 -4.20 -7.29 15.77
C ASP A 116 -3.64 -7.85 14.45
N ALA A 117 -3.70 -7.06 13.37
CA ALA A 117 -3.10 -7.38 12.08
C ALA A 117 -1.60 -7.63 12.17
N SER A 118 -0.89 -6.91 13.07
CA SER A 118 0.56 -7.04 13.26
C SER A 118 1.01 -8.41 13.76
N LYS A 119 0.08 -9.20 14.30
CA LYS A 119 0.31 -10.58 14.75
C LYS A 119 0.44 -11.57 13.58
N TYR A 120 -0.01 -11.19 12.38
CA TYR A 120 -0.05 -12.06 11.20
C TYR A 120 0.96 -11.65 10.12
N ILE A 121 1.20 -10.34 9.98
CA ILE A 121 2.17 -9.74 9.06
C ILE A 121 2.88 -8.61 9.79
N SER A 122 4.12 -8.27 9.41
CA SER A 122 4.73 -7.03 9.90
C SER A 122 3.85 -5.84 9.49
N ALA A 123 3.13 -5.26 10.45
CA ALA A 123 2.22 -4.16 10.20
C ALA A 123 2.70 -2.90 10.94
N LYS A 124 2.69 -1.74 10.27
CA LYS A 124 3.25 -0.50 10.82
C LYS A 124 2.39 0.71 10.49
N ARG A 125 2.34 1.66 11.42
CA ARG A 125 1.79 3.00 11.18
C ARG A 125 2.90 3.93 10.68
N LEU A 126 2.58 4.73 9.67
CA LEU A 126 3.39 5.85 9.19
C LEU A 126 2.51 7.10 9.02
N LYS A 127 3.11 8.28 9.13
CA LYS A 127 2.45 9.53 8.73
C LYS A 127 2.68 9.73 7.23
N ALA A 128 1.63 10.06 6.47
CA ALA A 128 1.81 10.45 5.07
C ALA A 128 2.52 11.81 5.01
N ILE A 129 3.73 11.83 4.46
CA ILE A 129 4.37 13.06 3.99
C ILE A 129 4.45 12.87 2.47
N THR A 130 3.50 13.50 1.77
CA THR A 130 3.27 13.63 0.32
C THR A 130 3.99 12.67 -0.67
N THR A 131 3.18 12.15 -1.59
CA THR A 131 3.51 11.41 -2.83
C THR A 131 4.15 10.04 -2.66
N SER A 132 3.37 8.99 -2.95
CA SER A 132 3.84 7.64 -3.23
C SER A 132 4.76 7.66 -4.46
N VAL A 133 6.02 8.02 -4.28
CA VAL A 133 7.08 7.63 -5.20
C VAL A 133 7.37 6.16 -4.91
N LEU A 134 7.38 5.36 -5.96
CA LEU A 134 7.86 3.98 -5.95
C LEU A 134 9.36 4.03 -5.58
N LEU A 135 9.65 4.06 -4.28
CA LEU A 135 11.01 4.15 -3.76
C LEU A 135 11.62 2.76 -3.77
N CYS A 136 12.39 2.53 -4.82
CA CYS A 136 13.38 1.49 -4.90
C CYS A 136 14.47 1.79 -3.84
N ASN A 137 14.31 1.26 -2.63
CA ASN A 137 15.28 1.46 -1.55
C ASN A 137 16.59 0.71 -1.89
N VAL A 138 17.51 1.40 -2.57
CA VAL A 138 18.90 0.95 -2.75
C VAL A 138 19.64 1.33 -1.47
N ARG A 139 19.91 0.35 -0.60
CA ARG A 139 20.85 0.54 0.51
C ARG A 139 22.25 0.23 0.00
N HIS A 140 23.13 1.23 0.00
CA HIS A 140 24.58 1.05 -0.11
C HIS A 140 25.13 0.40 1.16
#